data_AF-A0A317CX15-F1
#
_entry.id   AF-A0A317CX15-F1
#
_cell.length_a   1.000
_cell.length_b   1.000
_cell.length_c   1.000
_cell.angle_alpha   90.00
_cell.angle_beta   90.00
_cell.angle_gamma   90.00
#
_symmetry.space_group_name_H-M   'P 1'
#
loop_
_entity.id
_entity.type
_entity.pdbx_description
1 polymer ?
#
loop_
_entity_poly.entity_id
_entity_poly.type
_entity_poly.pdbx_seq_one_letter_code
_entity_poly.pdbx_strand_id
1 'polypeptide(L)'
;MSCSTLVGVTGSGGAYAARWLHWGGDPKPIMPPLRRIWQHTFARHTLPMTEALLRHDWVTLDPAVTRASRRHGGPPVAGVGYATDLQGGIRRGRVDETAQGYLEWMYLIDVATDTVLVYEATCHSRWLRRSQHPLDPASAGRVVGCGGYTDHGHRWDTARLWLPDARAGLDAEVCLAAHPHGAAVIRFTDATAHAITAATTPTTPTQGEPGRQAPWLRSVGTEFDLMWADRRAPRPYRLRRDADGLLLLEADVPGRSWRLLTAPAEGMGR
;
A
#
# COMPACT_ATOMS: atom_id res chain seq x y z
N MET A 1 -23.82 9.59 -22.69
CA MET A 1 -22.56 10.22 -23.15
C MET A 1 -21.41 9.45 -22.50
N SER A 2 -20.35 9.15 -23.24
CA SER A 2 -19.15 8.51 -22.66
C SER A 2 -18.35 9.60 -21.95
N CYS A 3 -18.37 9.58 -20.62
CA CYS A 3 -17.54 10.43 -19.81
C CYS A 3 -16.12 9.86 -19.85
N SER A 4 -15.18 10.64 -20.35
CA SER A 4 -13.78 10.23 -20.49
C SER A 4 -13.15 10.18 -19.10
N THR A 5 -12.77 8.97 -18.68
CA THR A 5 -12.34 8.69 -17.30
C THR A 5 -11.00 7.96 -17.29
N LEU A 6 -10.22 8.17 -16.22
CA LEU A 6 -9.00 7.42 -15.96
C LEU A 6 -9.18 6.47 -14.78
N VAL A 7 -8.54 5.31 -14.85
CA VAL A 7 -8.37 4.38 -13.73
C VAL A 7 -6.89 4.00 -13.60
N GLY A 8 -6.35 4.04 -12.39
CA GLY A 8 -4.92 3.88 -12.19
C GLY A 8 -4.49 3.73 -10.76
N VAL A 9 -3.22 4.01 -10.52
CA VAL A 9 -2.54 3.89 -9.22
C VAL A 9 -1.92 5.23 -8.82
N THR A 10 -1.95 5.53 -7.52
CA THR A 10 -1.21 6.68 -6.96
C THR A 10 0.28 6.38 -6.88
N GLY A 11 1.09 7.43 -7.03
CA GLY A 11 2.54 7.43 -6.82
C GLY A 11 2.96 8.60 -5.94
N SER A 12 4.21 8.58 -5.49
CA SER A 12 4.77 9.52 -4.51
C SER A 12 4.53 10.99 -4.88
N GLY A 13 4.20 11.81 -3.88
CA GLY A 13 4.05 13.27 -4.05
C GLY A 13 2.98 13.66 -5.05
N GLY A 14 1.89 12.90 -5.18
CA GLY A 14 0.79 13.19 -6.10
C GLY A 14 1.02 12.73 -7.55
N ALA A 15 2.09 11.98 -7.82
CA ALA A 15 2.26 11.32 -9.11
C ALA A 15 1.17 10.26 -9.34
N TYR A 16 0.91 9.91 -10.59
CA TYR A 16 0.03 8.79 -10.92
C TYR A 16 0.44 8.09 -12.21
N ALA A 17 0.00 6.84 -12.34
CA ALA A 17 -0.02 6.10 -13.59
C ALA A 17 -1.44 5.59 -13.81
N ALA A 18 -2.02 5.82 -14.98
CA ALA A 18 -3.40 5.48 -15.28
C ALA A 18 -3.61 5.03 -16.72
N ARG A 19 -4.73 4.34 -16.92
CA ARG A 19 -5.27 3.89 -18.20
C ARG A 19 -6.65 4.50 -18.43
N TRP A 20 -7.07 4.50 -19.69
CA TRP A 20 -8.40 4.97 -20.05
C TRP A 20 -9.48 4.01 -19.55
N LEU A 21 -10.59 4.60 -19.13
CA LEU A 21 -11.83 3.92 -18.79
C LEU A 21 -12.98 4.65 -19.51
N HIS A 22 -13.46 4.08 -20.62
CA HIS A 22 -14.43 4.76 -21.48
C HIS A 22 -15.80 4.94 -20.83
N TRP A 23 -16.24 3.95 -20.04
CA TRP A 23 -17.49 3.98 -19.30
C TRP A 23 -17.22 4.00 -17.79
N GLY A 24 -16.45 5.01 -17.36
CA GLY A 24 -16.19 5.32 -15.96
C GLY A 24 -17.34 6.11 -15.34
N GLY A 25 -17.56 7.33 -15.83
CA GLY A 25 -18.65 8.17 -15.36
C GLY A 25 -18.47 8.57 -13.89
N ASP A 26 -19.58 8.70 -13.15
CA ASP A 26 -19.56 9.12 -11.75
C ASP A 26 -19.09 7.99 -10.81
N PRO A 27 -18.76 8.28 -9.54
CA PRO A 27 -18.20 7.27 -8.64
C PRO A 27 -19.15 6.13 -8.27
N LYS A 28 -20.48 6.36 -8.25
CA LYS A 28 -21.46 5.36 -7.80
C LYS A 28 -21.43 4.06 -8.63
N PRO A 29 -21.38 4.10 -9.97
CA PRO A 29 -21.28 2.88 -10.78
C PRO A 29 -19.90 2.19 -10.72
N ILE A 30 -18.82 2.91 -10.41
CA ILE A 30 -17.45 2.34 -10.50
C ILE A 30 -16.94 1.72 -9.21
N MET A 31 -17.36 2.23 -8.05
CA MET A 31 -16.88 1.67 -6.78
C MET A 31 -17.28 0.20 -6.59
N PRO A 32 -18.53 -0.25 -6.84
CA PRO A 32 -18.89 -1.66 -6.64
C PRO A 32 -18.11 -2.64 -7.53
N PRO A 33 -17.90 -2.39 -8.83
CA PRO A 33 -17.01 -3.21 -9.66
C PRO A 33 -15.58 -3.29 -9.14
N LEU A 34 -14.96 -2.15 -8.78
CA LEU A 34 -13.59 -2.15 -8.23
C LEU A 34 -13.46 -3.02 -6.98
N ARG A 35 -14.41 -2.90 -6.04
CA ARG A 35 -14.45 -3.72 -4.83
C ARG A 35 -14.61 -5.21 -5.14
N ARG A 36 -15.49 -5.54 -6.09
CA ARG A 36 -15.74 -6.93 -6.51
C ARG A 36 -14.49 -7.55 -7.14
N ILE A 37 -13.82 -6.83 -8.04
CA ILE A 37 -12.57 -7.25 -8.69
C ILE A 37 -11.50 -7.49 -7.62
N TRP A 38 -11.30 -6.52 -6.74
CA TRP A 38 -10.36 -6.61 -5.64
C TRP A 38 -10.62 -7.85 -4.77
N GLN A 39 -11.85 -8.03 -4.30
CA GLN A 39 -12.22 -9.09 -3.38
C GLN A 39 -12.18 -10.48 -4.02
N HIS A 40 -12.75 -10.64 -5.22
CA HIS A 40 -13.03 -11.96 -5.78
C HIS A 40 -12.00 -12.42 -6.82
N THR A 41 -11.40 -11.50 -7.57
CA THR A 41 -10.42 -11.83 -8.62
C THR A 41 -9.01 -11.82 -8.07
N PHE A 42 -8.69 -10.84 -7.22
CA PHE A 42 -7.35 -10.67 -6.67
C PHE A 42 -7.25 -11.09 -5.20
N ALA A 43 -8.28 -11.72 -4.64
CA ALA A 43 -8.30 -12.21 -3.25
C ALA A 43 -7.86 -11.13 -2.23
N ARG A 44 -8.28 -9.88 -2.45
CA ARG A 44 -7.93 -8.70 -1.64
C ARG A 44 -6.47 -8.25 -1.75
N HIS A 45 -5.75 -8.65 -2.79
CA HIS A 45 -4.40 -8.16 -3.09
C HIS A 45 -4.45 -6.96 -4.05
N THR A 46 -4.16 -5.77 -3.53
CA THR A 46 -4.29 -4.51 -4.28
C THR A 46 -3.20 -4.31 -5.33
N LEU A 47 -1.96 -4.69 -5.05
CA LEU A 47 -0.86 -4.55 -6.02
C LEU A 47 -1.08 -5.36 -7.31
N PRO A 48 -1.39 -6.67 -7.26
CA PRO A 48 -1.71 -7.43 -8.48
C PRO A 48 -2.92 -6.88 -9.24
N MET A 49 -3.90 -6.31 -8.53
CA MET A 49 -5.06 -5.66 -9.15
C MET A 49 -4.66 -4.40 -9.93
N THR A 50 -3.85 -3.51 -9.33
CA THR A 50 -3.42 -2.27 -10.01
C THR A 50 -2.53 -2.57 -11.21
N GLU A 51 -1.64 -3.56 -11.11
CA GLU A 51 -0.87 -4.05 -12.25
C GLU A 51 -1.77 -4.54 -13.38
N ALA A 52 -2.83 -5.30 -13.07
CA ALA A 52 -3.77 -5.77 -14.08
C ALA A 52 -4.53 -4.61 -14.73
N LEU A 53 -4.98 -3.62 -13.95
CA LEU A 53 -5.66 -2.43 -14.46
C LEU A 53 -4.74 -1.60 -15.38
N LEU A 54 -3.43 -1.58 -15.13
CA LEU A 54 -2.47 -0.85 -15.97
C LEU A 54 -2.05 -1.60 -17.25
N ARG A 55 -2.48 -2.84 -17.48
CA ARG A 55 -2.14 -3.58 -18.72
C ARG A 55 -2.97 -3.15 -19.92
N HIS A 56 -4.18 -2.67 -19.69
CA HIS A 56 -5.15 -2.38 -20.74
C HIS A 56 -5.81 -1.03 -20.52
N ASP A 57 -6.22 -0.40 -21.61
CA ASP A 57 -7.32 0.54 -21.53
C ASP A 57 -8.63 -0.25 -21.44
N TRP A 58 -9.63 0.32 -20.78
CA TRP A 58 -10.86 -0.36 -20.39
C TRP A 58 -12.07 0.29 -21.04
N VAL A 59 -12.94 -0.52 -21.62
CA VAL A 59 -14.30 -0.08 -21.94
C VAL A 59 -15.11 0.04 -20.66
N THR A 60 -15.09 -1.02 -19.83
CA THR A 60 -15.78 -1.10 -18.55
C THR A 60 -15.10 -2.09 -17.62
N LEU A 61 -15.21 -1.85 -16.31
CA LEU A 61 -14.75 -2.74 -15.24
C LEU A 61 -15.86 -3.67 -14.73
N ASP A 62 -17.02 -3.70 -15.39
CA ASP A 62 -18.09 -4.64 -15.02
C ASP A 62 -18.11 -5.84 -15.99
N PRO A 63 -17.69 -7.04 -15.54
CA PRO A 63 -17.74 -8.24 -16.37
C PRO A 63 -19.17 -8.71 -16.66
N ALA A 64 -20.17 -8.29 -15.87
CA ALA A 64 -21.58 -8.64 -16.07
C ALA A 64 -22.24 -7.87 -17.22
N VAL A 65 -21.69 -6.72 -17.63
CA VAL A 65 -22.21 -5.94 -18.77
C VAL A 65 -21.78 -6.58 -20.08
N THR A 66 -22.64 -7.45 -20.62
CA THR A 66 -22.27 -8.38 -21.72
C THR A 66 -22.70 -7.94 -23.12
N ARG A 67 -23.73 -7.11 -23.30
CA ARG A 67 -24.31 -6.87 -24.64
C ARG A 67 -23.79 -5.62 -25.36
N ALA A 68 -23.56 -4.52 -24.65
CA ALA A 68 -23.01 -3.29 -25.24
C ALA A 68 -21.48 -3.33 -25.30
N SER A 69 -20.82 -3.86 -24.27
CA SER A 69 -19.35 -3.93 -24.15
C SER A 69 -18.71 -4.82 -25.21
N ARG A 70 -19.38 -5.91 -25.62
CA ARG A 70 -18.88 -6.81 -26.68
C ARG A 70 -18.80 -6.16 -28.06
N ARG A 71 -19.59 -5.11 -28.33
CA ARG A 71 -19.58 -4.43 -29.64
C ARG A 71 -18.47 -3.39 -29.75
N HIS A 72 -17.89 -2.96 -28.63
CA HIS A 72 -16.95 -1.82 -28.58
C HIS A 72 -15.65 -2.14 -27.81
N GLY A 73 -15.49 -3.38 -27.32
CA GLY A 73 -14.33 -3.82 -26.55
C GLY A 73 -13.62 -5.00 -27.19
N GLY A 74 -12.33 -5.13 -26.86
CA GLY A 74 -11.54 -6.33 -27.08
C GLY A 74 -11.99 -7.50 -26.20
N PRO A 75 -11.20 -8.60 -26.14
CA PRO A 75 -11.58 -9.77 -25.39
C PRO A 75 -11.77 -9.44 -23.90
N PRO A 76 -12.76 -10.07 -23.23
CA PRO A 76 -12.95 -9.88 -21.80
C PRO A 76 -11.72 -10.36 -21.03
N VAL A 77 -11.25 -9.55 -20.09
CA VAL A 77 -10.23 -9.93 -19.12
C VAL A 77 -10.94 -10.57 -17.94
N ALA A 78 -10.69 -11.86 -17.73
CA ALA A 78 -11.38 -12.67 -16.73
C ALA A 78 -11.34 -12.01 -15.34
N GLY A 79 -12.52 -11.84 -14.74
CA GLY A 79 -12.68 -11.25 -13.41
C GLY A 79 -12.38 -9.75 -13.31
N VAL A 80 -12.09 -9.05 -14.40
CA VAL A 80 -11.80 -7.60 -14.39
C VAL A 80 -12.82 -6.82 -15.21
N GLY A 81 -12.97 -7.12 -16.50
CA GLY A 81 -13.85 -6.33 -17.35
C GLY A 81 -13.54 -6.48 -18.83
N TYR A 82 -13.94 -5.50 -19.64
CA TYR A 82 -13.69 -5.49 -21.08
C TYR A 82 -12.61 -4.48 -21.40
N ALA A 83 -11.48 -4.97 -21.92
CA ALA A 83 -10.43 -4.11 -22.45
C ALA A 83 -10.89 -3.44 -23.76
N THR A 84 -10.27 -2.33 -24.15
CA THR A 84 -10.36 -1.79 -25.52
C THR A 84 -9.09 -2.16 -26.31
N ASP A 85 -9.23 -2.20 -27.63
CA ASP A 85 -8.13 -2.28 -28.60
C ASP A 85 -7.45 -0.92 -28.86
N LEU A 86 -8.07 0.18 -28.41
CA LEU A 86 -7.47 1.50 -28.41
C LEU A 86 -6.27 1.49 -27.45
N GLN A 87 -5.05 1.51 -27.99
CA GLN A 87 -3.83 1.54 -27.18
C GLN A 87 -3.41 2.98 -26.87
N GLY A 88 -4.09 3.62 -25.94
CA GLY A 88 -3.50 4.73 -25.20
C GLY A 88 -2.42 4.16 -24.28
N GLY A 89 -1.16 4.57 -24.44
CA GLY A 89 -0.11 4.17 -23.50
C GLY A 89 -0.48 4.50 -22.04
N ILE A 90 0.28 3.97 -21.07
CA ILE A 90 0.09 4.35 -19.65
C ILE A 90 0.28 5.87 -19.55
N ARG A 91 -0.80 6.58 -19.19
CA ARG A 91 -0.75 8.00 -18.91
C ARG A 91 -0.10 8.20 -17.56
N ARG A 92 0.97 8.99 -17.53
CA ARG A 92 1.65 9.39 -16.30
C ARG A 92 1.56 10.91 -16.16
N GLY A 93 1.52 11.36 -14.92
CA GLY A 93 1.50 12.78 -14.60
C GLY A 93 1.39 12.98 -13.11
N ARG A 94 1.01 14.19 -12.73
CA ARG A 94 0.76 14.56 -11.34
C ARG A 94 -0.64 15.13 -11.16
N VAL A 95 -1.22 14.96 -9.99
CA VAL A 95 -2.57 15.48 -9.68
C VAL A 95 -2.61 17.00 -9.56
N ASP A 96 -1.47 17.66 -9.35
CA ASP A 96 -1.32 19.13 -9.33
C ASP A 96 -1.18 19.73 -10.75
N GLU A 97 -0.92 18.90 -11.77
CA GLU A 97 -0.88 19.32 -13.16
C GLU A 97 -2.27 19.58 -13.72
N THR A 98 -2.30 20.40 -14.79
CA THR A 98 -3.52 20.67 -15.55
C THR A 98 -4.10 19.38 -16.12
N ALA A 99 -5.39 19.12 -15.88
CA ALA A 99 -6.13 18.04 -16.49
C ALA A 99 -6.22 18.28 -18.01
N GLN A 100 -5.45 17.52 -18.78
CA GLN A 100 -5.45 17.61 -20.24
C GLN A 100 -6.47 16.66 -20.89
N GLY A 101 -7.18 17.17 -21.89
CA GLY A 101 -8.18 16.44 -22.67
C GLY A 101 -9.60 16.59 -22.11
N TYR A 102 -10.55 15.90 -22.73
CA TYR A 102 -11.96 15.89 -22.30
C TYR A 102 -12.18 14.95 -21.10
N LEU A 103 -11.32 15.03 -20.08
CA LEU A 103 -11.44 14.20 -18.88
C LEU A 103 -12.46 14.78 -17.91
N GLU A 104 -13.25 13.92 -17.29
CA GLU A 104 -14.20 14.31 -16.24
C GLU A 104 -13.82 13.70 -14.88
N TRP A 105 -13.39 12.44 -14.88
CA TRP A 105 -13.13 11.68 -13.65
C TRP A 105 -11.79 10.96 -13.70
N MET A 106 -11.20 10.73 -12.52
CA MET A 106 -10.02 9.90 -12.35
C MET A 106 -10.10 9.13 -11.04
N TYR A 107 -9.94 7.81 -11.13
CA TYR A 107 -9.92 6.89 -9.99
C TYR A 107 -8.50 6.36 -9.79
N LEU A 108 -7.85 6.77 -8.70
CA LEU A 108 -6.52 6.31 -8.36
C LEU A 108 -6.59 5.38 -7.16
N ILE A 109 -6.16 4.14 -7.36
CA ILE A 109 -6.04 3.16 -6.29
C ILE A 109 -4.74 3.43 -5.55
N ASP A 110 -4.87 3.63 -4.24
CA ASP A 110 -3.73 3.68 -3.34
C ASP A 110 -3.50 2.28 -2.76
N VAL A 111 -2.41 1.66 -3.20
CA VAL A 111 -1.99 0.32 -2.77
C VAL A 111 -1.57 0.31 -1.30
N ALA A 112 -1.11 1.44 -0.76
CA ALA A 112 -0.74 1.51 0.65
C ALA A 112 -1.97 1.42 1.53
N THR A 113 -3.05 2.13 1.16
CA THR A 113 -4.24 2.27 2.01
C THR A 113 -5.42 1.38 1.64
N ASP A 114 -5.29 0.57 0.58
CA ASP A 114 -6.39 -0.18 -0.04
C ASP A 114 -7.61 0.72 -0.29
N THR A 115 -7.37 1.95 -0.74
CA THR A 115 -8.42 2.93 -1.02
C THR A 115 -8.40 3.41 -2.46
N VAL A 116 -9.54 3.95 -2.90
CA VAL A 116 -9.69 4.61 -4.18
C VAL A 116 -9.88 6.10 -3.92
N LEU A 117 -8.94 6.90 -4.40
CA LEU A 117 -9.03 8.34 -4.46
C LEU A 117 -9.76 8.74 -5.74
N VAL A 118 -10.79 9.57 -5.59
CA VAL A 118 -11.61 10.00 -6.72
C VAL A 118 -11.40 11.48 -6.96
N TYR A 119 -10.99 11.81 -8.18
CA TYR A 119 -10.78 13.17 -8.64
C TYR A 119 -11.79 13.51 -9.73
N GLU A 120 -12.23 14.75 -9.72
CA GLU A 120 -13.04 15.36 -10.78
C GLU A 120 -12.21 16.43 -11.46
N ALA A 121 -12.21 16.44 -12.79
CA ALA A 121 -11.62 17.52 -13.56
C ALA A 121 -12.57 18.73 -13.52
N THR A 122 -12.09 19.84 -12.96
CA THR A 122 -12.87 21.08 -12.89
C THR A 122 -12.92 21.80 -14.23
N CYS A 123 -13.85 22.73 -14.40
CA CYS A 123 -13.92 23.61 -15.57
C CYS A 123 -12.65 24.44 -15.81
N HIS A 124 -11.80 24.59 -14.78
CA HIS A 124 -10.49 25.24 -14.87
C HIS A 124 -9.35 24.26 -15.17
N SER A 125 -9.65 23.06 -15.65
CA SER A 125 -8.68 22.02 -15.99
C SER A 125 -7.76 21.65 -14.82
N ARG A 126 -8.31 21.57 -13.60
CA ARG A 126 -7.58 21.10 -12.40
C ARG A 126 -8.22 19.84 -11.86
N TRP A 127 -7.42 18.92 -11.34
CA TRP A 127 -7.92 17.79 -10.57
C TRP A 127 -8.31 18.25 -9.17
N LEU A 128 -9.57 18.06 -8.82
CA LEU A 128 -10.06 18.26 -7.46
C LEU A 128 -10.39 16.91 -6.85
N ARG A 129 -9.77 16.59 -5.72
CA ARG A 129 -10.12 15.39 -4.95
C ARG A 129 -11.54 15.55 -4.40
N ARG A 130 -12.44 14.65 -4.79
CA ARG A 130 -13.86 14.67 -4.39
C ARG A 130 -14.17 13.73 -3.25
N SER A 131 -13.56 12.55 -3.26
CA SER A 131 -13.83 11.54 -2.24
C SER A 131 -12.71 10.51 -2.14
N GLN A 132 -12.74 9.75 -1.05
CA GLN A 132 -11.90 8.58 -0.81
C GLN A 132 -12.82 7.43 -0.37
N HIS A 133 -12.62 6.25 -0.96
CA HIS A 133 -13.42 5.07 -0.66
C HIS A 133 -12.50 3.90 -0.33
N PRO A 134 -12.67 3.21 0.80
CA PRO A 134 -11.95 1.97 1.01
C PRO A 134 -12.46 0.90 0.05
N LEU A 135 -11.55 0.04 -0.42
CA LEU A 135 -11.89 -1.16 -1.19
C LEU A 135 -12.64 -2.16 -0.32
N ASP A 136 -12.30 -2.25 0.98
CA ASP A 136 -13.15 -2.93 1.96
C ASP A 136 -14.11 -1.94 2.64
N PRO A 137 -15.41 -1.95 2.35
CA PRO A 137 -16.35 -1.08 3.06
C PRO A 137 -16.42 -1.38 4.57
N ALA A 138 -16.06 -2.58 5.02
CA ALA A 138 -15.97 -2.90 6.45
C ALA A 138 -14.70 -2.31 7.11
N SER A 139 -13.72 -1.86 6.32
CA SER A 139 -12.59 -1.06 6.81
C SER A 139 -12.86 0.44 6.79
N ALA A 140 -14.07 0.90 6.43
CA ALA A 140 -14.45 2.31 6.54
C ALA A 140 -14.48 2.74 8.02
N GLY A 141 -13.32 3.18 8.52
CA GLY A 141 -13.04 3.46 9.93
C GLY A 141 -11.70 2.93 10.42
N ARG A 142 -11.02 2.08 9.64
CA ARG A 142 -9.70 1.49 9.91
C ARG A 142 -8.78 1.75 8.71
N VAL A 143 -7.84 2.69 8.85
CA VAL A 143 -6.79 2.91 7.86
C VAL A 143 -5.79 1.77 7.94
N VAL A 144 -5.76 0.91 6.91
CA VAL A 144 -4.80 -0.19 6.77
C VAL A 144 -3.62 0.36 5.98
N GLY A 145 -2.41 0.27 6.51
CA GLY A 145 -1.17 0.49 5.77
C GLY A 145 -0.51 1.85 5.99
N CYS A 146 0.44 1.87 6.92
CA CYS A 146 1.43 2.95 6.98
C CYS A 146 2.48 2.65 5.94
N GLY A 147 2.69 3.53 4.97
CA GLY A 147 3.76 3.28 4.01
C GLY A 147 3.77 4.12 2.75
N GLY A 148 3.42 5.41 2.80
CA GLY A 148 3.70 6.19 1.59
C GLY A 148 3.50 7.70 1.57
N TYR A 149 2.74 8.31 2.47
CA TYR A 149 2.48 9.76 2.34
C TYR A 149 2.34 10.43 3.71
N THR A 150 3.08 11.52 3.90
CA THR A 150 2.85 12.55 4.94
C THR A 150 1.44 13.15 4.85
N ASP A 151 0.76 12.95 3.71
CA ASP A 151 -0.50 13.62 3.36
C ASP A 151 -1.74 12.81 3.76
N HIS A 152 -1.56 11.68 4.46
CA HIS A 152 -2.65 10.80 4.91
C HIS A 152 -2.85 10.79 6.43
N GLY A 153 -2.29 11.78 7.14
CA GLY A 153 -2.44 11.91 8.60
C GLY A 153 -1.59 10.91 9.41
N HIS A 154 -0.75 10.13 8.74
CA HIS A 154 0.28 9.31 9.37
C HIS A 154 1.43 10.23 9.77
N ARG A 155 1.43 10.63 11.05
CA ARG A 155 2.56 11.30 11.67
C ARG A 155 3.53 10.25 12.19
N TRP A 156 4.80 10.44 11.89
CA TRP A 156 5.89 9.63 12.39
C TRP A 156 6.62 10.40 13.48
N ASP A 157 6.77 9.77 14.64
CA ASP A 157 7.57 10.32 15.73
C ASP A 157 8.82 9.45 15.93
N THR A 158 9.96 10.11 16.15
CA THR A 158 11.23 9.45 16.42
C THR A 158 11.12 8.57 17.67
N ALA A 159 11.56 7.33 17.52
CA ALA A 159 11.51 6.32 18.55
C ALA A 159 12.83 5.55 18.64
N ARG A 160 13.04 4.93 19.80
CA ARG A 160 14.12 3.98 20.02
C ARG A 160 13.50 2.61 20.22
N LEU A 161 13.76 1.72 19.26
CA LEU A 161 13.40 0.31 19.36
C LEU A 161 14.38 -0.36 20.32
N TRP A 162 13.88 -0.85 21.45
CA TRP A 162 14.69 -1.62 22.39
C TRP A 162 14.40 -3.11 22.27
N LEU A 163 15.42 -3.85 21.88
CA LEU A 163 15.41 -5.31 21.85
C LEU A 163 16.19 -5.83 23.06
N PRO A 164 15.66 -6.78 23.85
CA PRO A 164 16.36 -7.36 24.99
C PRO A 164 17.77 -7.87 24.63
N ASP A 165 17.91 -8.43 23.44
CA ASP A 165 19.16 -9.00 22.93
C ASP A 165 20.14 -7.93 22.44
N ALA A 166 19.65 -6.78 21.95
CA ALA A 166 20.49 -5.72 21.42
C ALA A 166 21.23 -4.93 22.51
N ARG A 167 20.69 -4.91 23.74
CA ARG A 167 21.20 -4.10 24.88
C ARG A 167 21.42 -2.61 24.54
N ALA A 168 20.89 -2.14 23.42
CA ALA A 168 20.97 -0.78 22.91
C ALA A 168 19.64 -0.41 22.25
N GLY A 169 19.28 0.87 22.32
CA GLY A 169 18.20 1.39 21.49
C GLY A 169 18.65 1.46 20.03
N LEU A 170 17.75 1.17 19.11
CA LEU A 170 17.98 1.31 17.68
C LEU A 170 17.04 2.37 17.12
N ASP A 171 17.54 3.17 16.18
CA ASP A 171 16.76 4.26 15.61
C ASP A 171 15.62 3.72 14.76
N ALA A 172 14.42 4.19 15.08
CA ALA A 172 13.19 3.84 14.41
C ALA A 172 12.22 5.02 14.47
N GLU A 173 11.12 4.90 13.77
CA GLU A 173 10.00 5.83 13.87
C GLU A 173 8.73 5.04 14.09
N VAL A 174 7.82 5.57 14.90
CA VAL A 174 6.51 4.96 15.15
C VAL A 174 5.43 5.79 14.51
N CYS A 175 4.49 5.12 13.87
CA CYS A 175 3.31 5.78 13.35
C CYS A 175 2.35 6.09 14.50
N LEU A 176 1.90 7.35 14.57
CA LEU A 176 0.93 7.82 15.56
C LEU A 176 -0.52 7.67 15.12
N ALA A 177 -0.77 7.15 13.91
CA ALA A 177 -2.13 6.93 13.43
C ALA A 177 -2.77 5.74 14.15
N ALA A 178 -4.10 5.72 14.18
CA ALA A 178 -4.83 4.56 14.68
C ALA A 178 -4.71 3.41 13.68
N HIS A 179 -4.19 2.26 14.14
CA HIS A 179 -4.03 1.06 13.32
C HIS A 179 -5.08 -0.02 13.65
N PRO A 180 -5.42 -0.88 12.68
CA PRO A 180 -6.18 -2.09 12.95
C PRO A 180 -5.54 -2.88 14.09
N HIS A 181 -6.37 -3.45 14.98
CA HIS A 181 -5.93 -4.27 16.12
C HIS A 181 -5.10 -3.54 17.20
N GLY A 182 -4.92 -2.22 17.11
CA GLY A 182 -4.10 -1.46 18.06
C GLY A 182 -2.60 -1.74 17.91
N ALA A 183 -2.21 -2.41 16.82
CA ALA A 183 -0.81 -2.71 16.52
C ALA A 183 -0.04 -1.41 16.24
N ALA A 184 1.05 -1.15 16.96
CA ALA A 184 1.94 -0.05 16.59
C ALA A 184 2.62 -0.39 15.24
N VAL A 185 2.77 0.58 14.35
CA VAL A 185 3.57 0.39 13.13
C VAL A 185 4.89 1.14 13.27
N ILE A 186 5.99 0.45 13.02
CA ILE A 186 7.35 0.96 13.16
C ILE A 186 8.00 0.98 11.79
N ARG A 187 8.77 2.02 11.49
CA ARG A 187 9.67 2.04 10.33
C ARG A 187 11.12 2.28 10.73
N PHE A 188 12.06 1.74 9.96
CA PHE A 188 13.50 1.90 10.23
C PHE A 188 14.36 1.66 8.98
N THR A 189 15.62 2.10 9.04
CA THR A 189 16.58 1.99 7.93
C THR A 189 17.15 0.58 7.78
N ASP A 190 17.80 0.30 6.64
CA ASP A 190 18.57 -0.92 6.44
C ASP A 190 19.71 -1.06 7.44
N ALA A 191 20.33 0.06 7.84
CA ALA A 191 21.37 0.07 8.88
C ALA A 191 20.80 -0.42 10.22
N THR A 192 19.61 0.07 10.60
CA THR A 192 18.89 -0.43 11.78
C THR A 192 18.54 -1.91 11.60
N ALA A 193 18.06 -2.35 10.44
CA ALA A 193 17.72 -3.75 10.19
C ALA A 193 18.92 -4.68 10.33
N HIS A 194 20.08 -4.28 9.81
CA HIS A 194 21.34 -4.99 10.00
C HIS A 194 21.76 -5.04 11.48
N ALA A 195 21.58 -3.94 12.21
CA ALA A 195 21.84 -3.91 13.65
C ALA A 195 20.92 -4.86 14.43
N ILE A 196 19.62 -4.95 14.06
CA ILE A 196 18.67 -5.92 14.61
C ILE A 196 19.14 -7.36 14.32
N THR A 197 19.51 -7.65 13.07
CA THR A 197 20.03 -8.97 12.70
C THR A 197 21.26 -9.32 13.53
N ALA A 198 22.25 -8.43 13.62
CA ALA A 198 23.47 -8.66 14.40
C ALA A 198 23.18 -8.88 15.88
N ALA A 199 22.34 -8.02 16.48
CA ALA A 199 21.94 -8.10 17.89
C ALA A 199 21.21 -9.39 18.25
N THR A 200 20.42 -9.92 17.32
CA THR A 200 19.60 -11.13 17.54
C THR A 200 20.26 -12.39 16.99
N THR A 201 21.47 -12.28 16.44
CA THR A 201 22.25 -13.44 16.00
C THR A 201 22.88 -14.10 17.23
N PRO A 202 22.72 -15.43 17.41
CA PRO A 202 23.33 -16.14 18.53
C PRO A 202 24.86 -16.02 18.51
N THR A 203 25.46 -15.51 19.59
CA THR A 203 26.90 -15.23 19.71
C THR A 203 27.77 -16.45 20.07
N THR A 204 27.20 -17.63 20.27
CA THR A 204 27.96 -18.84 20.65
C THR A 204 27.44 -20.08 19.93
N PRO A 205 28.29 -20.83 19.20
CA PRO A 205 27.93 -22.13 18.66
C PRO A 205 28.01 -23.18 19.77
N THR A 206 27.12 -23.11 20.74
CA THR A 206 26.94 -24.22 21.70
C THR A 206 26.02 -25.23 21.04
N GLN A 207 26.61 -26.32 20.55
CA GLN A 207 25.89 -27.50 20.08
C GLN A 207 24.96 -28.00 21.21
N GLY A 208 23.65 -28.09 20.96
CA GLY A 208 22.82 -29.07 21.66
C GLY A 208 21.55 -28.61 22.39
N GLU A 209 21.09 -27.36 22.33
CA GLU A 209 19.79 -27.02 22.95
C GLU A 209 18.63 -26.92 21.93
N PRO A 210 17.58 -27.77 22.06
CA PRO A 210 16.37 -27.67 21.26
C PRO A 210 15.51 -26.50 21.75
N GLY A 211 15.56 -25.38 21.01
CA GLY A 211 14.72 -24.20 21.31
C GLY A 211 15.30 -22.85 20.89
N ARG A 212 16.53 -22.78 20.36
CA ARG A 212 17.18 -21.49 20.07
C ARG A 212 16.55 -20.79 18.85
N GLN A 213 15.93 -19.62 19.09
CA GLN A 213 15.25 -18.80 18.09
C GLN A 213 16.22 -18.31 17.01
N ALA A 214 15.81 -18.42 15.74
CA ALA A 214 16.48 -17.76 14.61
C ALA A 214 16.56 -16.24 14.83
N PRO A 215 17.55 -15.55 14.22
CA PRO A 215 17.64 -14.09 14.28
C PRO A 215 16.32 -13.48 13.82
N TRP A 216 15.96 -12.34 14.41
CA TRP A 216 14.66 -11.73 14.17
C TRP A 216 14.45 -11.37 12.71
N LEU A 217 15.48 -10.78 12.12
CA LEU A 217 15.53 -10.43 10.72
C LEU A 217 16.62 -11.22 10.03
N ARG A 218 16.30 -11.71 8.84
CA ARG A 218 17.26 -12.32 7.92
C ARG A 218 17.36 -11.46 6.68
N SER A 219 18.56 -10.98 6.37
CA SER A 219 18.84 -10.36 5.09
C SER A 219 18.78 -11.41 3.97
N VAL A 220 18.10 -11.08 2.88
CA VAL A 220 17.99 -11.89 1.66
C VAL A 220 18.19 -10.95 0.48
N GLY A 221 19.44 -10.79 0.05
CA GLY A 221 19.82 -9.75 -0.92
C GLY A 221 19.63 -8.35 -0.33
N THR A 222 18.91 -7.48 -1.04
CA THR A 222 18.57 -6.10 -0.62
C THR A 222 17.33 -6.01 0.27
N GLU A 223 16.76 -7.17 0.62
CA GLU A 223 15.48 -7.29 1.30
C GLU A 223 15.66 -7.94 2.67
N PHE A 224 14.66 -7.79 3.55
CA PHE A 224 14.68 -8.38 4.89
C PHE A 224 13.43 -9.23 5.15
N ASP A 225 13.65 -10.44 5.66
CA ASP A 225 12.60 -11.33 6.13
C ASP A 225 12.53 -11.29 7.66
N LEU A 226 11.34 -11.05 8.21
CA LEU A 226 11.01 -11.29 9.60
C LEU A 226 10.82 -12.80 9.83
N MET A 227 11.59 -13.34 10.76
CA MET A 227 11.54 -14.74 11.18
C MET A 227 10.68 -14.84 12.45
N TRP A 228 9.49 -15.44 12.35
CA TRP A 228 8.66 -15.75 13.52
C TRP A 228 9.21 -16.92 14.32
N ALA A 229 9.03 -16.85 15.64
CA ALA A 229 9.37 -17.93 16.55
C ALA A 229 8.22 -18.93 16.77
N ASP A 230 6.98 -18.58 16.38
CA ASP A 230 5.82 -19.45 16.58
C ASP A 230 5.73 -20.53 15.50
N ARG A 231 5.51 -21.77 15.92
CA ARG A 231 5.46 -22.98 15.09
C ARG A 231 4.25 -23.02 14.14
N ARG A 232 3.31 -22.08 14.25
CA ARG A 232 2.04 -22.07 13.50
C ARG A 232 2.08 -21.30 12.17
N ALA A 233 3.11 -20.49 11.92
CA ALA A 233 3.30 -19.77 10.65
C ALA A 233 4.64 -20.18 10.01
N PRO A 234 4.66 -21.14 9.06
CA PRO A 234 5.90 -21.75 8.59
C PRO A 234 6.71 -20.90 7.61
N ARG A 235 6.32 -19.65 7.32
CA ARG A 235 6.96 -18.83 6.29
C ARG A 235 7.48 -17.51 6.84
N PRO A 236 8.73 -17.11 6.49
CA PRO A 236 9.25 -15.79 6.79
C PRO A 236 8.37 -14.70 6.17
N TYR A 237 8.18 -13.58 6.87
CA TYR A 237 7.46 -12.43 6.35
C TYR A 237 8.41 -11.39 5.80
N ARG A 238 8.31 -11.15 4.49
CA ARG A 238 9.07 -10.11 3.81
C ARG A 238 8.64 -8.76 4.37
N LEU A 239 9.57 -8.02 4.96
CA LEU A 239 9.32 -6.63 5.35
C LEU A 239 9.03 -5.81 4.10
N ARG A 240 8.00 -4.97 4.19
CA ARG A 240 7.68 -4.00 3.15
C ARG A 240 8.56 -2.77 3.32
N ARG A 241 8.74 -2.00 2.25
CA ARG A 241 9.30 -0.65 2.33
C ARG A 241 8.19 0.38 2.17
N ASP A 242 8.36 1.53 2.83
CA ASP A 242 7.55 2.72 2.56
C ASP A 242 8.13 3.53 1.38
N ALA A 243 7.51 4.67 1.08
CA ALA A 243 7.94 5.57 0.01
C ALA A 243 9.31 6.23 0.28
N ASP A 244 9.75 6.32 1.54
CA ASP A 244 11.07 6.82 1.92
C ASP A 244 12.14 5.71 1.85
N GLY A 245 11.74 4.50 1.44
CA GLY A 245 12.60 3.33 1.37
C GLY A 245 12.84 2.67 2.74
N LEU A 246 12.16 3.12 3.81
CA LEU A 246 12.30 2.55 5.15
C LEU A 246 11.49 1.27 5.29
N LEU A 247 12.04 0.31 6.02
CA LEU A 247 11.40 -0.98 6.28
C LEU A 247 10.27 -0.81 7.29
N LEU A 248 9.12 -1.40 6.98
CA LEU A 248 7.89 -1.35 7.79
C LEU A 248 7.69 -2.65 8.56
N LEU A 249 7.39 -2.49 9.85
CA LEU A 249 7.07 -3.58 10.77
C LEU A 249 5.81 -3.25 11.56
N GLU A 250 4.80 -4.12 11.48
CA GLU A 250 3.65 -4.09 12.38
C GLU A 250 4.03 -4.81 13.67
N ALA A 251 3.93 -4.09 14.79
CA ALA A 251 4.59 -4.46 16.04
C ALA A 251 3.74 -5.38 16.95
N ASP A 252 2.53 -5.75 16.54
CA ASP A 252 1.74 -6.82 17.18
C ASP A 252 2.28 -8.23 16.82
N VAL A 253 3.60 -8.38 16.81
CA VAL A 253 4.30 -9.64 16.57
C VAL A 253 4.22 -10.49 17.85
N PRO A 254 3.40 -11.55 17.91
CA PRO A 254 3.20 -12.31 19.14
C PRO A 254 4.49 -13.00 19.58
N GLY A 255 4.74 -13.03 20.89
CA GLY A 255 5.83 -13.82 21.49
C GLY A 255 7.21 -13.14 21.53
N ARG A 256 7.30 -11.84 21.27
CA ARG A 256 8.55 -11.08 21.35
C ARG A 256 8.37 -9.79 22.15
N SER A 257 9.16 -9.63 23.21
CA SER A 257 9.14 -8.46 24.11
C SER A 257 10.05 -7.37 23.56
N TRP A 258 9.50 -6.43 22.82
CA TRP A 258 10.15 -5.17 22.47
C TRP A 258 9.55 -4.03 23.29
N ARG A 259 10.29 -2.94 23.47
CA ARG A 259 9.78 -1.71 24.05
C ARG A 259 10.07 -0.56 23.10
N LEU A 260 9.07 0.27 22.88
CA LEU A 260 9.22 1.53 22.19
C LEU A 260 9.41 2.62 23.23
N LEU A 261 10.52 3.34 23.14
CA LEU A 261 10.76 4.53 23.94
C LEU A 261 10.69 5.72 22.97
N THR A 262 9.77 6.66 23.22
CA THR A 262 9.75 7.92 22.48
C THR A 262 11.05 8.67 22.77
N ALA A 263 11.68 9.21 21.72
CA ALA A 263 12.86 10.04 21.92
C ALA A 263 12.46 11.29 22.73
N PRO A 264 13.29 11.76 23.69
CA PRO A 264 13.02 13.04 24.35
C PRO A 264 13.01 14.13 23.28
N ALA A 265 11.99 15.01 23.33
CA ALA A 265 11.92 16.16 22.44
C ALA A 265 13.20 17.01 22.61
N GLU A 266 14.03 17.07 21.56
CA GLU A 266 15.12 18.04 21.53
C GLU A 266 14.49 19.44 21.54
N GLY A 267 14.80 20.23 22.58
CA GLY A 267 14.35 21.62 22.68
C GLY A 267 13.42 21.95 23.85
N MET A 268 13.67 21.44 25.04
CA MET A 268 13.34 22.17 26.28
C MET A 268 14.55 22.15 27.21
N GLY A 269 15.63 22.77 26.74
CA GLY A 269 16.77 23.16 27.55
C GLY A 269 16.48 24.48 28.25
N ARG A 270 16.35 24.36 29.57
CA ARG A 270 16.46 25.35 30.68
C ARG A 270 16.65 26.83 30.33
#